data_AF-A0A7J8LXP0-F1
#
_entry.id   AF-A0A7J8LXP0-F1
#
_cell.length_a   1.000
_cell.length_b   1.000
_cell.length_c   1.000
_cell.angle_alpha   90.00
_cell.angle_beta   90.00
_cell.angle_gamma   90.00
#
_symmetry.space_group_name_H-M   'P 1'
#
loop_
_entity.id
_entity.type
_entity.pdbx_description
1 polymer ?
#
loop_
_entity_poly.entity_id
_entity_poly.type
_entity_poly.pdbx_seq_one_letter_code
_entity_poly.pdbx_strand_id
1 'polypeptide(L)'
;MKAMEDLEQDACRCYWDNAEQNSKHRFVRMVPADGCLIVELLRELKHNFQCAPFVKRWMLPTLRWDLIMLENQLPLFVLQKLFELTKGSEESSTCLEQLALCFFNPLLQSQRDARAVNAQGIQNTLHFLDLFRKSILQSL
;
A
#
# COMPACT_ATOMS: atom_id res chain seq x y z
N MET A 1 2.76 5.11 -17.59
CA MET A 1 3.33 3.78 -17.91
C MET A 1 4.85 3.79 -17.89
N LYS A 2 5.55 4.72 -18.56
CA LYS A 2 7.02 4.83 -18.52
C LYS A 2 7.65 4.78 -17.10
N ALA A 3 7.06 5.50 -16.13
CA ALA A 3 7.54 5.46 -14.74
C ALA A 3 7.41 4.09 -14.04
N MET A 4 6.53 3.20 -14.50
CA MET A 4 6.44 1.82 -13.99
C MET A 4 7.42 0.88 -14.72
N GLU A 5 7.74 1.17 -15.98
CA GLU A 5 8.81 0.48 -16.72
C GLU A 5 10.17 0.72 -16.06
N ASP A 6 10.41 1.95 -15.57
CA ASP A 6 11.65 2.30 -14.86
C ASP A 6 11.79 1.57 -13.51
N LEU A 7 10.69 1.17 -12.87
CA LEU A 7 10.67 0.46 -11.59
C LEU A 7 10.68 -1.07 -11.73
N GLU A 8 10.55 -1.57 -12.96
CA GLU A 8 10.35 -2.99 -13.26
C GLU A 8 11.47 -3.86 -12.67
N GLN A 9 12.73 -3.53 -12.95
CA GLN A 9 13.87 -4.34 -12.53
C GLN A 9 13.97 -4.46 -11.01
N ASP A 10 13.82 -3.34 -10.30
CA ASP A 10 13.90 -3.33 -8.84
C ASP A 10 12.69 -4.03 -8.21
N ALA A 11 11.52 -3.94 -8.82
CA ALA A 11 10.34 -4.60 -8.30
C ALA A 11 10.37 -6.11 -8.55
N CYS A 12 10.93 -6.55 -9.69
CA CYS A 12 11.17 -7.96 -9.96
C CYS A 12 12.07 -8.61 -8.91
N ARG A 13 13.04 -7.88 -8.34
CA ARG A 13 13.89 -8.38 -7.24
C ARG A 13 13.12 -8.68 -5.95
N CYS A 14 11.91 -8.15 -5.80
CA CYS A 14 11.05 -8.42 -4.65
C CYS A 14 10.21 -9.70 -4.80
N TYR A 15 10.17 -10.32 -5.98
CA TYR A 15 9.41 -11.54 -6.24
C TYR A 15 10.31 -12.77 -6.24
N TRP A 16 9.82 -13.88 -5.70
CA TRP A 16 10.58 -15.14 -5.59
C TRP A 16 10.83 -15.81 -6.95
N ASP A 17 9.97 -15.57 -7.93
CA ASP A 17 9.97 -16.27 -9.21
C ASP A 17 10.73 -15.47 -10.28
N ASN A 18 12.03 -15.75 -10.42
CA ASN A 18 12.97 -15.09 -11.33
C ASN A 18 12.83 -15.55 -12.80
N ALA A 19 11.65 -15.96 -13.25
CA ALA A 19 11.40 -16.27 -14.66
C ALA A 19 11.32 -14.95 -15.47
N GLU A 20 12.48 -14.41 -15.85
CA GLU A 20 12.73 -13.06 -16.39
C GLU A 20 11.80 -12.60 -17.54
N GLN A 21 11.19 -13.52 -18.30
CA GLN A 21 10.32 -13.17 -19.42
C GLN A 21 8.82 -13.15 -19.07
N ASN A 22 8.37 -13.97 -18.12
CA ASN A 22 6.99 -13.94 -17.63
C ASN A 22 6.80 -12.89 -16.52
N SER A 23 7.87 -12.50 -15.83
CA SER A 23 7.85 -11.46 -14.79
C SER A 23 7.60 -10.06 -15.37
N LYS A 24 8.20 -9.72 -16.52
CA LYS A 24 8.04 -8.40 -17.18
C LYS A 24 6.60 -8.08 -17.58
N HIS A 25 5.96 -8.97 -18.34
CA HIS A 25 4.58 -8.77 -18.78
C HIS A 25 3.60 -8.76 -17.59
N ARG A 26 3.82 -9.65 -16.60
CA ARG A 26 3.05 -9.68 -15.35
C ARG A 26 3.22 -8.38 -14.56
N PHE A 27 4.45 -7.90 -14.41
CA PHE A 27 4.75 -6.69 -13.65
C PHE A 27 4.11 -5.46 -14.30
N VAL A 28 4.42 -5.19 -15.57
CA VAL A 28 3.98 -3.95 -16.24
C VAL A 28 2.46 -3.89 -16.43
N ARG A 29 1.77 -5.04 -16.51
CA ARG A 29 0.30 -5.06 -16.70
C ARG A 29 -0.51 -5.26 -15.44
N MET A 30 -0.09 -6.13 -14.52
CA MET A 30 -0.92 -6.51 -13.37
C MET A 30 -0.62 -5.64 -12.14
N VAL A 31 0.65 -5.39 -11.85
CA VAL A 31 1.04 -4.62 -10.66
C VAL A 31 0.52 -3.18 -10.65
N PRO A 32 0.53 -2.41 -11.76
CA PRO A 32 -0.07 -1.08 -11.77
C PRO A 32 -1.58 -1.10 -11.54
N ALA A 33 -2.29 -2.11 -12.05
CA ALA A 33 -3.74 -2.21 -11.85
C ALA A 33 -4.08 -2.45 -10.37
N ASP A 34 -3.44 -3.46 -9.77
CA ASP A 34 -3.61 -3.78 -8.35
C ASP A 34 -3.12 -2.63 -7.45
N GLY A 35 -1.99 -2.03 -7.79
CA GLY A 35 -1.41 -0.90 -7.06
C GLY A 35 -2.27 0.36 -7.11
N CYS A 36 -2.87 0.68 -8.26
CA CYS A 36 -3.80 1.81 -8.38
C CYS A 36 -5.06 1.56 -7.54
N LEU A 37 -5.62 0.34 -7.57
CA LEU A 37 -6.78 -0.02 -6.73
C LEU A 37 -6.47 0.18 -5.24
N ILE A 38 -5.28 -0.22 -4.80
CA ILE A 38 -4.81 -0.02 -3.42
C ILE A 38 -4.67 1.47 -3.09
N VAL A 39 -4.05 2.25 -3.98
CA VAL A 39 -3.86 3.69 -3.78
C VAL A 39 -5.21 4.42 -3.70
N GLU A 40 -6.14 4.10 -4.59
CA GLU A 40 -7.51 4.65 -4.58
C GLU A 40 -8.26 4.29 -3.31
N LEU A 41 -8.21 3.01 -2.90
CA LEU A 41 -8.78 2.54 -1.64
C LEU A 41 -8.26 3.34 -0.45
N LEU A 42 -6.96 3.60 -0.39
CA LEU A 42 -6.35 4.35 0.71
C LEU A 42 -6.69 5.85 0.68
N ARG A 43 -6.86 6.46 -0.49
CA ARG A 43 -7.32 7.86 -0.59
C ARG A 43 -8.75 8.03 -0.09
N GLU A 44 -9.61 7.05 -0.39
CA GLU A 44 -11.02 7.04 0.01
C GLU A 44 -11.23 6.99 1.53
N LEU A 45 -10.20 6.61 2.31
CA LEU A 45 -10.23 6.74 3.77
C LEU A 45 -10.51 8.17 4.23
N LYS A 46 -9.99 9.18 3.52
CA LYS A 46 -10.21 10.59 3.84
C LYS A 46 -11.69 10.96 3.75
N HIS A 47 -12.42 10.29 2.87
CA HIS A 47 -13.86 10.46 2.65
C HIS A 47 -14.69 9.37 3.33
N ASN A 48 -14.10 8.58 4.24
CA ASN A 48 -14.77 7.48 4.95
C ASN A 48 -15.49 6.52 3.99
N PHE A 49 -14.89 6.27 2.81
CA PHE A 49 -15.42 5.42 1.73
C PHE A 49 -16.81 5.83 1.22
N GLN A 50 -17.16 7.12 1.27
CA GLN A 50 -18.43 7.62 0.75
C GLN A 50 -18.43 7.78 -0.77
N CYS A 51 -17.27 8.04 -1.37
CA CYS A 51 -17.13 8.37 -2.79
C CYS A 51 -16.69 7.16 -3.64
N ALA A 52 -16.42 6.01 -3.03
CA ALA A 52 -15.96 4.80 -3.70
C ALA A 52 -17.12 3.91 -4.17
N PRO A 53 -17.55 3.93 -5.46
CA PRO A 53 -18.61 3.04 -5.93
C PRO A 53 -18.21 1.56 -5.88
N PHE A 54 -16.91 1.27 -6.02
CA PHE A 54 -16.35 -0.07 -6.13
C PHE A 54 -16.02 -0.76 -4.79
N VAL A 55 -15.84 0.01 -3.69
CA VAL A 55 -15.56 -0.54 -2.35
C VAL A 55 -16.80 -0.42 -1.47
N LYS A 56 -17.35 -1.54 -1.03
CA LYS A 56 -18.42 -1.53 -0.03
C LYS A 56 -17.85 -1.61 1.38
N ARG A 57 -18.46 -0.94 2.35
CA ARG A 57 -18.00 -0.89 3.74
C ARG A 57 -17.82 -2.28 4.38
N TRP A 58 -18.65 -3.25 3.99
CA TRP A 58 -18.56 -4.63 4.46
C TRP A 58 -17.35 -5.39 3.93
N MET A 59 -16.70 -4.93 2.84
CA MET A 59 -15.49 -5.54 2.28
C MET A 59 -14.22 -5.13 3.03
N LEU A 60 -14.27 -4.02 3.78
CA LEU A 60 -13.08 -3.44 4.42
C LEU A 60 -12.35 -4.40 5.37
N PRO A 61 -13.03 -5.23 6.20
CA PRO A 61 -12.32 -6.21 7.02
C PRO A 61 -11.51 -7.21 6.19
N THR A 62 -12.08 -7.75 5.12
CA THR A 62 -11.40 -8.69 4.22
C THR A 62 -10.22 -8.02 3.52
N LEU A 63 -10.42 -6.82 2.95
CA LEU A 63 -9.36 -6.08 2.27
C LEU A 63 -8.18 -5.75 3.19
N ARG A 64 -8.42 -5.47 4.48
CA ARG A 64 -7.33 -5.26 5.44
C ARG A 64 -6.46 -6.50 5.61
N TRP A 65 -7.08 -7.66 5.76
CA TRP A 65 -6.35 -8.93 5.89
C TRP A 65 -5.61 -9.26 4.60
N ASP A 66 -6.28 -9.16 3.45
CA ASP A 66 -5.69 -9.46 2.15
C ASP A 66 -4.42 -8.65 1.90
N LEU A 67 -4.41 -7.35 2.22
CA LEU A 67 -3.25 -6.48 2.00
C LEU A 67 -2.06 -6.71 2.95
N ILE A 68 -2.25 -7.46 4.04
CA ILE A 68 -1.15 -7.89 4.93
C ILE A 68 -0.82 -9.37 4.80
N MET A 69 -1.53 -10.13 3.97
CA MET A 69 -1.16 -11.51 3.64
C MET A 69 0.14 -11.53 2.82
N LEU A 70 0.99 -12.53 3.08
CA LEU A 70 2.28 -12.69 2.41
C LEU A 70 2.15 -12.81 0.89
N GLU A 71 1.08 -13.46 0.42
CA GLU A 71 0.84 -13.75 -1.00
C GLU A 71 0.45 -12.51 -1.82
N ASN A 72 -0.11 -11.48 -1.18
CA ASN A 72 -0.63 -10.27 -1.83
C ASN A 72 0.28 -9.04 -1.60
N GLN A 73 1.56 -9.25 -1.26
CA GLN A 73 2.46 -8.12 -1.04
C GLN A 73 2.90 -7.49 -2.36
N LEU A 74 2.67 -6.18 -2.48
CA LEU A 74 3.32 -5.32 -3.46
C LEU A 74 4.47 -4.57 -2.80
N PRO A 75 5.58 -4.33 -3.53
CA PRO A 75 6.65 -3.49 -3.02
C PRO A 75 6.15 -2.09 -2.71
N LEU A 76 6.47 -1.59 -1.51
CA LEU A 76 5.98 -0.30 -1.02
C LEU A 76 6.41 0.86 -1.92
N PHE A 77 7.62 0.80 -2.49
CA PHE A 77 8.12 1.85 -3.38
C PHE A 77 7.30 1.97 -4.68
N VAL A 78 6.74 0.86 -5.18
CA VAL A 78 5.83 0.89 -6.33
C VAL A 78 4.55 1.63 -5.96
N LEU A 79 3.99 1.32 -4.80
CA LEU A 79 2.79 1.99 -4.29
C LEU A 79 3.05 3.47 -4.00
N GLN A 80 4.21 3.83 -3.44
CA GLN A 80 4.63 5.22 -3.23
C GLN A 80 4.68 5.96 -4.57
N LYS A 81 5.29 5.36 -5.59
CA LYS A 81 5.36 5.97 -6.92
C LYS A 81 3.98 6.15 -7.54
N LEU A 82 3.10 5.15 -7.45
CA LEU A 82 1.72 5.28 -7.91
C LEU A 82 0.96 6.37 -7.14
N PHE A 83 1.17 6.46 -5.82
CA PHE A 83 0.60 7.50 -4.98
C PHE A 83 1.09 8.91 -5.36
N GLU A 84 2.36 9.07 -5.75
CA GLU A 84 2.85 10.34 -6.28
C GLU A 84 2.25 10.67 -7.65
N LEU A 85 2.23 9.71 -8.57
CA LEU A 85 1.78 9.90 -9.94
C LEU A 85 0.28 10.21 -10.06
N THR A 86 -0.51 9.68 -9.13
CA THR A 86 -1.97 9.89 -9.06
C THR A 86 -2.34 11.08 -8.18
N LYS A 87 -1.36 11.85 -7.68
CA LYS A 87 -1.61 12.94 -6.76
C LYS A 87 -2.37 14.07 -7.45
N GLY A 88 -3.51 14.47 -6.89
CA GLY A 88 -4.26 15.64 -7.33
C GLY A 88 -3.60 16.95 -6.89
N SER A 89 -3.86 18.05 -7.61
CA SER A 89 -3.32 19.39 -7.30
C SER A 89 -3.69 19.91 -5.90
N GLU A 90 -4.75 19.37 -5.29
CA GLU A 90 -5.29 19.80 -3.99
C GLU A 90 -4.99 18.83 -2.84
N GLU A 91 -4.17 17.80 -3.07
CA GLU A 91 -3.98 16.76 -2.05
C GLU A 91 -2.99 17.11 -0.93
N SER A 92 -3.47 16.90 0.31
CA SER A 92 -2.80 17.12 1.59
C SER A 92 -1.39 16.51 1.70
N SER A 93 -0.63 16.97 2.71
CA SER A 93 0.71 16.48 3.09
C SER A 93 0.77 15.05 3.63
N THR A 94 -0.34 14.30 3.61
CA THR A 94 -0.43 12.94 4.14
C THR A 94 0.26 11.96 3.21
N CYS A 95 1.24 11.20 3.72
CA CYS A 95 1.93 10.17 2.93
C CYS A 95 1.14 8.84 2.90
N LEU A 96 1.51 7.96 1.96
CA LEU A 96 0.88 6.67 1.73
C LEU A 96 0.88 5.79 2.99
N GLU A 97 2.00 5.75 3.71
CA GLU A 97 2.21 4.88 4.86
C GLU A 97 1.31 5.28 6.03
N GLN A 98 1.10 6.59 6.22
CA GLN A 98 0.19 7.09 7.24
C GLN A 98 -1.27 6.67 6.93
N LEU A 99 -1.68 6.70 5.66
CA LEU A 99 -2.98 6.20 5.23
C LEU A 99 -3.10 4.69 5.43
N ALA A 100 -2.06 3.93 5.05
CA ALA A 100 -2.02 2.48 5.24
C ALA A 100 -2.13 2.10 6.73
N LEU A 101 -1.40 2.77 7.62
CA LEU A 101 -1.50 2.55 9.06
C LEU A 101 -2.89 2.87 9.60
N CYS A 102 -3.50 3.98 9.17
CA CYS A 102 -4.90 4.29 9.51
C CYS A 102 -5.86 3.21 9.00
N PHE A 103 -5.61 2.68 7.80
CA PHE A 103 -6.41 1.60 7.21
C PHE A 103 -6.35 0.33 8.05
N PHE A 104 -5.15 -0.06 8.50
CA PHE A 104 -4.92 -1.28 9.28
C PHE A 104 -5.21 -1.14 10.77
N ASN A 105 -5.36 0.08 11.29
CA ASN A 105 -5.61 0.33 12.71
C ASN A 105 -6.71 -0.55 13.35
N PRO A 106 -7.85 -0.83 12.67
CA PRO A 106 -8.87 -1.72 13.23
C PRO A 106 -8.39 -3.16 13.50
N LEU A 107 -7.33 -3.62 12.85
CA LEU A 107 -6.72 -4.93 13.13
C LEU A 107 -5.88 -4.94 14.40
N LEU A 108 -5.37 -3.78 14.84
CA LEU A 108 -4.47 -3.68 15.98
C LEU A 108 -5.20 -3.79 17.33
N GLN A 109 -6.54 -3.72 17.34
CA GLN A 109 -7.38 -3.67 18.57
C GLN A 109 -6.89 -2.66 19.63
N SER A 110 -6.01 -1.73 19.24
CA SER A 110 -5.29 -0.84 20.13
C SER A 110 -5.98 0.51 20.12
N GLN A 111 -6.23 1.09 21.30
CA GLN A 111 -6.77 2.45 21.44
C GLN A 111 -5.77 3.55 21.00
N ARG A 112 -4.71 3.20 20.27
CA ARG A 112 -3.66 4.13 19.86
C ARG A 112 -3.98 4.77 18.53
N ASP A 113 -3.63 6.04 18.42
CA ASP A 113 -3.85 6.83 17.23
C ASP A 113 -2.80 6.40 16.17
N ALA A 114 -3.22 5.68 15.12
CA ALA A 114 -2.33 5.24 14.03
C ALA A 114 -1.59 6.41 13.34
N ARG A 115 -2.04 7.63 13.57
CA ARG A 115 -1.41 8.89 13.14
C ARG A 115 -0.16 9.26 13.94
N ALA A 116 0.08 8.62 15.08
CA ALA A 116 1.21 8.89 15.97
C ALA A 116 2.48 8.07 15.66
N VAL A 117 2.45 7.22 14.62
CA VAL A 117 3.65 6.48 14.19
C VAL A 117 4.69 7.48 13.65
N ASN A 118 5.88 7.45 14.24
CA ASN A 118 6.96 8.37 13.91
C ASN A 118 7.63 8.02 12.56
N ALA A 119 8.33 8.99 11.97
CA ALA A 119 9.05 8.79 10.71
C ALA A 119 10.08 7.63 10.78
N GLN A 120 10.65 7.36 11.96
CA GLN A 120 11.54 6.22 12.19
C GLN A 120 10.87 4.85 11.94
N GLY A 121 9.58 4.67 12.25
CA GLY A 121 8.84 3.43 11.97
C GLY A 121 8.53 3.19 10.51
N ILE A 122 8.56 4.25 9.72
CA ILE A 122 8.28 4.23 8.29
C ILE A 122 9.55 3.91 7.48
N GLN A 123 10.73 4.27 7.99
CA GLN A 123 12.00 4.05 7.29
C GLN A 123 12.31 2.57 7.02
N ASN A 124 12.91 2.31 5.85
CA ASN A 124 13.33 0.98 5.36
C ASN A 124 12.21 -0.06 5.30
N THR A 125 10.98 0.35 4.99
CA THR A 125 9.84 -0.57 4.90
C THR A 125 9.67 -1.07 3.48
N LEU A 126 9.61 -2.40 3.33
CA LEU A 126 9.60 -3.03 2.01
C LEU A 126 8.21 -3.22 1.42
N HIS A 127 7.20 -3.48 2.26
CA HIS A 127 5.82 -3.78 1.86
C HIS A 127 4.86 -3.52 3.05
N PHE A 128 3.54 -3.58 2.82
CA PHE A 128 2.55 -3.24 3.86
C PHE A 128 2.57 -4.16 5.08
N LEU A 129 2.81 -5.46 4.91
CA LEU A 129 2.97 -6.37 6.04
C LEU A 129 4.19 -5.99 6.91
N ASP A 130 5.28 -5.53 6.30
CA ASP A 130 6.45 -5.06 7.05
C ASP A 130 6.12 -3.76 7.81
N LEU A 131 5.41 -2.82 7.17
CA LEU A 131 4.91 -1.60 7.81
C LEU A 131 4.05 -1.91 9.03
N PHE A 132 3.10 -2.84 8.85
CA PHE A 132 2.19 -3.28 9.90
C PHE A 132 2.95 -3.93 11.06
N ARG A 133 3.89 -4.85 10.78
CA ARG A 133 4.72 -5.48 11.81
C ARG A 133 5.55 -4.48 12.60
N LYS A 134 6.20 -3.53 11.93
CA LYS A 134 6.96 -2.46 12.61
C LYS A 134 6.08 -1.61 13.51
N SER A 135 4.86 -1.30 13.07
CA SER A 135 3.89 -0.56 13.89
C SER A 135 3.51 -1.29 15.18
N ILE A 136 3.49 -2.63 15.17
CA ILE A 136 3.25 -3.45 16.36
C ILE A 136 4.49 -3.45 17.25
N LEU A 137 5.68 -3.68 16.69
CA LEU A 137 6.93 -3.80 17.46
C LEU A 137 7.35 -2.50 18.14
N GLN A 138 7.13 -1.35 17.51
CA GLN A 138 7.35 -0.04 18.14
C GLN A 138 6.33 0.30 19.23
N SER A 139 5.30 -0.53 19.37
CA SER A 139 4.20 -0.35 20.30
C SER A 139 4.31 -1.24 21.55
N LEU A 140 5.35 -2.08 21.61
CA LEU A 140 5.82 -2.86 22.77
C LEU A 140 6.95 -2.10 23.48
#